data_AF-A0A8D8H518-F1
#
_entry.id   AF-A0A8D8H518-F1
#
_cell.length_a   1.000
_cell.length_b   1.000
_cell.length_c   1.000
_cell.angle_alpha   90.00
_cell.angle_beta   90.00
_cell.angle_gamma   90.00
#
_symmetry.space_group_name_H-M   'P 1'
#
loop_
_entity.id
_entity.type
_entity.pdbx_description
1 polymer ?
#
loop_
_entity_poly.entity_id
_entity_poly.type
_entity_poly.pdbx_seq_one_letter_code
_entity_poly.pdbx_strand_id
1 'polypeptide(L)'
;PVVKATRGEIWPKPKLQSSTENYFAIDPVTFQFKVTGHSCDILDKAIERYYGIVFSVANDVGSTETNAITSRNLLAKQAMVDDSNFLGFLDEVEIHLKEPCEEWPYFEMDESYRISLNKFEYKLQSSTIWGILRALESFSQWLFLGVECCGSTRPL
;
A
#
# COMPACT_ATOMS: atom_id res chain seq x y z
N PRO A 1 -12.86 18.52 15.74
CA PRO A 1 -12.19 17.38 16.43
C PRO A 1 -10.83 17.84 16.95
N VAL A 2 -10.38 17.36 18.12
CA VAL A 2 -9.14 17.84 18.80
C VAL A 2 -7.86 17.22 18.21
N VAL A 3 -8.00 16.22 17.34
CA VAL A 3 -6.89 15.58 16.64
C VAL A 3 -7.22 15.53 15.15
N LYS A 4 -6.28 15.98 14.31
CA LYS A 4 -6.37 15.84 12.86
C LYS A 4 -5.69 14.53 12.50
N ALA A 5 -6.42 13.60 11.87
CA ALA A 5 -5.84 12.34 11.42
C ALA A 5 -4.72 12.60 10.42
N THR A 6 -3.61 11.92 10.62
CA THR A 6 -2.48 11.87 9.70
C THR A 6 -2.84 10.98 8.50
N ARG A 7 -2.21 11.23 7.35
CA ARG A 7 -2.54 10.53 6.11
C ARG A 7 -1.57 9.38 5.91
N GLY A 8 -2.08 8.16 5.79
CA GLY A 8 -1.25 6.98 5.53
C GLY A 8 -0.25 6.66 6.66
N GLU A 9 -0.57 6.98 7.92
CA GLU A 9 0.30 6.62 9.04
C GLU A 9 -0.02 5.22 9.54
N ILE A 10 1.04 4.42 9.70
CA ILE A 10 0.95 3.03 10.14
C ILE A 10 0.67 2.98 11.64
N TRP A 11 -0.36 2.22 12.01
CA TRP A 11 -0.73 1.89 13.38
C TRP A 11 -0.95 0.37 13.56
N PRO A 12 -0.28 -0.27 14.55
CA PRO A 12 0.65 0.32 15.51
C PRO A 12 1.92 0.86 14.87
N LYS A 13 2.51 1.89 15.50
CA LYS A 13 3.71 2.53 14.96
C LYS A 13 4.86 1.52 14.81
N PRO A 14 5.48 1.39 13.61
CA PRO A 14 6.63 0.51 13.43
C PRO A 14 7.79 0.90 14.33
N LYS A 15 8.59 -0.10 14.73
CA LYS A 15 9.79 0.13 15.56
C LYS A 15 10.79 1.07 14.88
N LEU A 16 10.91 0.97 13.56
CA LEU A 16 11.71 1.86 12.73
C LEU A 16 10.91 2.21 11.47
N GLN A 17 10.78 3.50 11.19
CA GLN A 17 10.13 4.01 10.01
C GLN A 17 10.94 5.19 9.47
N SER A 18 11.23 5.16 8.17
CA SER A 18 11.84 6.26 7.44
C SER A 18 11.07 6.44 6.15
N SER A 19 10.47 7.62 5.96
CA SER A 19 9.68 7.96 4.80
C SER A 19 10.15 9.28 4.20
N THR A 20 9.95 9.44 2.90
CA THR A 20 10.20 10.70 2.18
C THR A 20 8.90 11.29 1.67
N GLU A 21 8.92 12.51 1.16
CA GLU A 21 7.78 13.11 0.46
C GLU A 21 7.54 12.47 -0.92
N ASN A 22 8.52 11.73 -1.46
CA ASN A 22 8.35 10.99 -2.70
C ASN A 22 7.31 9.88 -2.58
N TYR A 23 6.52 9.68 -3.62
CA TYR A 23 5.46 8.68 -3.65
C TYR A 23 5.34 7.96 -4.99
N PHE A 24 4.72 6.78 -4.95
CA PHE A 24 4.30 6.01 -6.11
C PHE A 24 2.78 6.00 -6.20
N ALA A 25 2.25 5.83 -7.41
CA ALA A 25 0.83 5.59 -7.64
C ALA A 25 0.61 4.10 -7.95
N ILE A 26 -0.45 3.52 -7.41
CA ILE A 26 -0.88 2.16 -7.76
C ILE A 26 -2.23 2.23 -8.47
N ASP A 27 -2.41 1.42 -9.50
CA ASP A 27 -3.67 1.28 -10.23
C ASP A 27 -4.31 -0.06 -9.86
N PRO A 28 -5.58 -0.10 -9.39
CA PRO A 28 -6.27 -1.35 -9.05
C PRO A 28 -6.34 -2.37 -10.19
N VAL A 29 -6.20 -1.94 -11.45
CA VAL A 29 -6.31 -2.83 -12.62
C VAL A 29 -4.98 -3.50 -12.95
N THR A 30 -3.87 -2.79 -12.76
CA THR A 30 -2.52 -3.29 -13.13
C THR A 30 -1.71 -3.77 -11.94
N PHE A 31 -2.02 -3.29 -10.73
CA PHE A 31 -1.29 -3.63 -9.53
C PHE A 31 -1.44 -5.11 -9.18
N GLN A 32 -0.33 -5.76 -8.84
CA GLN A 32 -0.29 -7.11 -8.34
C GLN A 32 0.80 -7.30 -7.27
N PHE A 33 0.58 -8.29 -6.40
CA PHE A 33 1.64 -8.80 -5.54
C PHE A 33 2.33 -9.99 -6.22
N LYS A 34 3.65 -10.03 -6.15
CA LYS A 34 4.44 -11.15 -6.65
C LYS A 34 5.12 -11.89 -5.51
N VAL A 35 4.72 -13.13 -5.29
CA VAL A 35 5.30 -13.98 -4.25
C VAL A 35 6.65 -14.53 -4.73
N THR A 36 7.67 -14.45 -3.88
CA THR A 36 9.00 -15.04 -4.09
C THR A 36 9.47 -15.77 -2.83
N GLY A 37 10.36 -16.77 -3.00
CA GLY A 37 10.79 -17.64 -1.90
C GLY A 37 9.79 -18.76 -1.67
N HIS A 38 9.14 -18.77 -0.52
CA HIS A 38 8.10 -19.74 -0.16
C HIS A 38 6.69 -19.19 -0.36
N SER A 39 5.72 -20.08 -0.57
CA SER A 39 4.29 -19.76 -0.59
C SER A 39 3.47 -20.81 0.16
N CYS A 40 2.26 -20.43 0.56
CA CYS A 40 1.27 -21.30 1.19
C CYS A 40 -0.13 -20.69 1.06
N ASP A 41 -1.13 -21.47 1.44
CA ASP A 41 -2.54 -21.08 1.47
C ASP A 41 -2.82 -19.86 2.38
N ILE A 42 -2.17 -19.77 3.54
CA ILE A 42 -2.27 -18.59 4.42
C ILE A 42 -1.81 -17.33 3.68
N LEU A 43 -0.69 -17.41 2.96
CA LEU A 43 -0.17 -16.29 2.20
C LEU A 43 -1.10 -15.91 1.04
N ASP A 44 -1.54 -16.89 0.26
CA ASP A 44 -2.44 -16.67 -0.88
C ASP A 44 -3.76 -16.00 -0.42
N LYS A 45 -4.34 -16.47 0.70
CA LYS A 45 -5.56 -15.88 1.28
C LYS A 45 -5.33 -14.51 1.89
N ALA A 46 -4.15 -14.26 2.47
CA ALA A 46 -3.80 -12.93 2.93
C ALA A 46 -3.71 -11.94 1.76
N ILE A 47 -3.06 -12.32 0.66
CA ILE A 47 -2.96 -11.50 -0.54
C ILE A 47 -4.36 -11.16 -1.08
N GLU A 48 -5.23 -12.16 -1.27
CA GLU A 48 -6.62 -11.96 -1.70
C GLU A 48 -7.34 -10.93 -0.81
N ARG A 49 -7.23 -11.09 0.52
CA ARG A 49 -7.86 -10.20 1.50
C ARG A 49 -7.31 -8.78 1.43
N TYR A 50 -5.99 -8.60 1.46
CA TYR A 50 -5.38 -7.27 1.52
C TYR A 50 -5.52 -6.52 0.21
N TYR A 51 -5.51 -7.23 -0.93
CA TYR A 51 -5.89 -6.64 -2.22
C TYR A 51 -7.30 -6.05 -2.15
N GLY A 52 -8.26 -6.80 -1.60
CA GLY A 52 -9.61 -6.33 -1.35
C GLY A 52 -9.66 -5.12 -0.43
N ILE A 53 -8.91 -5.10 0.68
CA ILE A 53 -8.86 -3.96 1.61
C ILE A 53 -8.34 -2.71 0.88
N VAL A 54 -7.20 -2.80 0.21
CA VAL A 54 -6.54 -1.68 -0.47
C VAL A 54 -7.44 -1.05 -1.53
N PHE A 55 -8.14 -1.87 -2.31
CA PHE A 55 -8.94 -1.37 -3.44
C PHE A 55 -10.44 -1.26 -3.17
N SER A 56 -10.94 -1.73 -2.03
CA SER A 56 -12.33 -1.49 -1.59
C SER A 56 -12.64 0.00 -1.47
N VAL A 57 -11.68 0.77 -0.94
CA VAL A 57 -11.78 2.23 -0.75
C VAL A 57 -11.87 2.96 -2.09
N ALA A 58 -11.20 2.47 -3.14
CA ALA A 58 -11.31 3.04 -4.49
C ALA A 58 -12.68 2.74 -5.14
N ASN A 59 -13.24 1.56 -4.87
CA ASN A 59 -14.52 1.14 -5.45
C ASN A 59 -15.72 1.87 -4.84
N ASP A 60 -15.70 2.19 -3.54
CA ASP A 60 -16.78 2.93 -2.89
C ASP A 60 -16.92 4.38 -3.42
N VAL A 61 -15.81 4.98 -3.86
CA VAL A 61 -15.77 6.34 -4.41
C VAL A 61 -16.19 6.40 -5.89
N GLY A 62 -16.17 5.26 -6.60
CA GLY A 62 -16.40 5.17 -8.06
C GLY A 62 -17.86 5.05 -8.51
N SER A 63 -18.85 5.09 -7.60
CA SER A 63 -20.25 4.77 -7.92
C SER A 63 -21.12 5.94 -8.41
N THR A 64 -20.57 7.14 -8.61
CA THR A 64 -21.33 8.32 -9.09
C THR A 64 -20.73 8.97 -10.34
N GLU A 65 -21.38 8.77 -11.49
CA GLU A 65 -21.33 9.56 -12.74
C GLU A 65 -20.07 9.47 -13.63
N THR A 66 -20.18 8.65 -14.68
CA THR A 66 -19.07 8.14 -15.51
C THR A 66 -18.36 9.14 -16.42
N ASN A 67 -18.94 10.30 -16.76
CA ASN A 67 -18.34 11.22 -17.75
C ASN A 67 -17.52 12.35 -17.12
N ALA A 68 -17.87 12.80 -15.91
CA ALA A 68 -17.09 13.81 -15.18
C ALA A 68 -15.85 13.20 -14.51
N ILE A 69 -15.90 11.92 -14.16
CA ILE A 69 -14.80 11.18 -13.54
C ILE A 69 -13.63 11.01 -14.52
N THR A 70 -13.87 10.68 -15.80
CA THR A 70 -12.79 10.47 -16.76
C THR A 70 -11.94 11.72 -16.96
N SER A 71 -12.56 12.90 -17.09
CA SER A 71 -11.82 14.17 -17.22
C SER A 71 -11.10 14.57 -15.94
N ARG A 72 -11.69 14.32 -14.75
CA ARG A 72 -11.01 14.55 -13.46
C ARG A 72 -9.84 13.59 -13.26
N ASN A 73 -9.95 12.34 -13.68
CA ASN A 73 -8.88 11.35 -13.61
C ASN A 73 -7.71 11.71 -14.54
N LEU A 74 -7.99 12.24 -15.73
CA LEU A 74 -6.94 12.74 -16.64
C LEU A 74 -6.22 13.95 -16.06
N LEU A 75 -6.96 14.91 -15.48
CA LEU A 75 -6.38 16.09 -14.83
C LEU A 75 -5.58 15.70 -13.57
N ALA A 76 -6.09 14.79 -12.75
CA ALA A 76 -5.37 14.26 -11.60
C ALA A 76 -4.09 13.52 -12.04
N LYS A 77 -4.16 12.72 -13.09
CA LYS A 77 -3.01 12.02 -13.66
C LYS A 77 -1.96 13.00 -14.19
N GLN A 78 -2.36 14.09 -14.85
CA GLN A 78 -1.46 15.14 -15.30
C GLN A 78 -0.82 15.89 -14.11
N ALA A 79 -1.61 16.26 -13.10
CA ALA A 79 -1.12 16.93 -11.91
C ALA A 79 -0.10 16.06 -11.13
N MET A 80 -0.27 14.74 -11.12
CA MET A 80 0.72 13.83 -10.54
C MET A 80 2.01 13.78 -11.37
N VAL A 81 1.92 13.81 -12.70
CA VAL A 81 3.10 13.83 -13.58
C VAL A 81 3.90 15.13 -13.43
N ASP A 82 3.24 16.24 -13.10
CA ASP A 82 3.88 17.53 -12.88
C ASP A 82 4.50 17.67 -11.46
N ASP A 83 4.22 16.74 -10.54
CA ASP A 83 4.79 16.74 -9.18
C ASP A 83 6.21 16.16 -9.17
N SER A 84 7.19 16.93 -8.69
CA SER A 84 8.58 16.51 -8.58
C SER A 84 8.80 15.31 -7.63
N ASN A 85 7.88 15.09 -6.69
CA ASN A 85 7.91 13.98 -5.74
C ASN A 85 7.32 12.68 -6.31
N PHE A 86 6.68 12.74 -7.49
CA PHE A 86 6.10 11.56 -8.11
C PHE A 86 7.18 10.68 -8.75
N LEU A 87 7.28 9.44 -8.30
CA LEU A 87 8.29 8.48 -8.79
C LEU A 87 7.78 7.55 -9.89
N GLY A 88 6.48 7.58 -10.18
CA GLY A 88 5.85 6.77 -11.23
C GLY A 88 4.79 5.80 -10.70
N PHE A 89 4.31 4.96 -11.61
CA PHE A 89 3.36 3.90 -11.31
C PHE A 89 4.10 2.67 -10.79
N LEU A 90 3.55 2.07 -9.74
CA LEU A 90 4.01 0.84 -9.13
C LEU A 90 3.01 -0.25 -9.47
N ASP A 91 3.36 -1.09 -10.43
CA ASP A 91 2.48 -2.18 -10.88
C ASP A 91 2.71 -3.49 -10.11
N GLU A 92 3.89 -3.66 -9.49
CA GLU A 92 4.23 -4.91 -8.81
C GLU A 92 4.97 -4.64 -7.50
N VAL A 93 4.51 -5.29 -6.43
CA VAL A 93 5.23 -5.35 -5.14
C VAL A 93 5.58 -6.80 -4.84
N GLU A 94 6.86 -7.05 -4.61
CA GLU A 94 7.37 -8.35 -4.24
C GLU A 94 7.01 -8.69 -2.79
N ILE A 95 6.49 -9.89 -2.55
CA ILE A 95 6.34 -10.46 -1.21
C ILE A 95 7.33 -11.61 -1.10
N HIS A 96 8.37 -11.39 -0.29
CA HIS A 96 9.46 -12.35 -0.11
C HIS A 96 9.36 -13.05 1.25
N LEU A 97 8.90 -14.29 1.24
CA LEU A 97 8.85 -15.17 2.41
C LEU A 97 10.08 -16.09 2.41
N LYS A 98 10.94 -15.97 3.43
CA LYS A 98 12.24 -16.65 3.43
C LYS A 98 12.19 -18.11 3.89
N GLU A 99 11.28 -18.44 4.80
CA GLU A 99 11.16 -19.79 5.36
C GLU A 99 9.81 -20.42 4.98
N PRO A 100 9.69 -21.77 4.96
CA PRO A 100 8.42 -22.43 4.74
C PRO A 100 7.35 -21.96 5.73
N CYS A 101 6.09 -21.93 5.28
CA CYS A 101 5.00 -21.49 6.15
C CYS A 101 4.81 -22.42 7.34
N GLU A 102 4.46 -21.79 8.46
CA GLU A 102 3.95 -22.43 9.65
C GLU A 102 2.42 -22.45 9.59
N GLU A 103 1.79 -23.48 10.17
CA GLU A 103 0.33 -23.63 10.14
C GLU A 103 -0.35 -22.97 11.34
N TRP A 104 0.28 -23.02 12.52
CA TRP A 104 -0.32 -22.56 13.77
C TRP A 104 0.55 -21.50 14.45
N PRO A 105 -0.06 -20.39 14.90
CA PRO A 105 0.69 -19.38 15.64
C PRO A 105 1.07 -19.92 17.02
N TYR A 106 2.20 -19.46 17.55
CA TYR A 106 2.69 -19.86 18.86
C TYR A 106 3.31 -18.68 19.62
N PHE A 107 3.49 -18.87 20.92
CA PHE A 107 4.07 -17.84 21.79
C PHE A 107 5.53 -17.58 21.40
N GLU A 108 5.92 -16.31 21.27
CA GLU A 108 7.26 -15.89 20.81
C GLU A 108 7.60 -16.28 19.38
N MET A 109 6.60 -16.49 18.51
CA MET A 109 6.83 -16.56 17.07
C MET A 109 7.42 -15.25 16.53
N ASP A 110 8.25 -15.34 15.50
CA ASP A 110 8.85 -14.16 14.89
C ASP A 110 7.82 -13.43 14.03
N GLU A 111 7.37 -12.26 14.47
CA GLU A 111 6.47 -11.37 13.72
C GLU A 111 7.21 -10.19 13.06
N SER A 112 8.54 -10.22 13.02
CA SER A 112 9.35 -9.15 12.44
C SER A 112 9.17 -9.07 10.93
N TYR A 113 9.17 -7.85 10.40
CA TYR A 113 9.03 -7.63 8.97
C TYR A 113 9.79 -6.39 8.50
N ARG A 114 9.99 -6.29 7.19
CA ARG A 114 10.57 -5.12 6.55
C ARG A 114 9.80 -4.77 5.29
N ILE A 115 9.43 -3.50 5.19
CA ILE A 115 8.85 -2.90 3.98
C ILE A 115 9.91 -1.99 3.37
N SER A 116 10.24 -2.24 2.11
CA SER A 116 11.13 -1.40 1.30
C SER A 116 10.37 -0.95 0.07
N LEU A 117 10.04 0.34 -0.02
CA LEU A 117 9.47 0.96 -1.22
C LEU A 117 10.36 2.13 -1.62
N ASN A 118 11.26 1.90 -2.57
CA ASN A 118 12.16 2.91 -3.11
C ASN A 118 12.49 2.60 -4.58
N LYS A 119 13.22 3.48 -5.27
CA LYS A 119 13.54 3.35 -6.70
C LYS A 119 14.25 2.03 -7.10
N PHE A 120 14.82 1.30 -6.15
CA PHE A 120 15.57 0.07 -6.38
C PHE A 120 14.88 -1.19 -5.85
N GLU A 121 13.93 -1.06 -4.93
CA GLU A 121 13.31 -2.19 -4.26
C GLU A 121 11.85 -1.88 -3.88
N TYR A 122 10.93 -2.73 -4.33
CA TYR A 122 9.51 -2.72 -4.00
C TYR A 122 9.15 -4.05 -3.33
N LYS A 123 9.49 -4.20 -2.04
CA LYS A 123 9.49 -5.50 -1.37
C LYS A 123 8.92 -5.45 0.03
N LEU A 124 7.99 -6.35 0.31
CA LEU A 124 7.56 -6.75 1.65
C LEU A 124 8.28 -8.06 1.96
N GLN A 125 9.03 -8.12 3.07
CA GLN A 125 9.77 -9.34 3.41
C GLN A 125 9.70 -9.66 4.90
N SER A 126 9.72 -10.96 5.19
CA SER A 126 9.87 -11.51 6.53
C SER A 126 10.45 -12.91 6.45
N SER A 127 10.99 -13.40 7.57
CA SER A 127 11.41 -14.80 7.69
C SER A 127 10.20 -15.73 7.73
N THR A 128 9.15 -15.35 8.46
CA THR A 128 7.97 -16.18 8.73
C THR A 128 6.71 -15.64 8.06
N ILE A 129 5.68 -16.48 7.99
CA ILE A 129 4.36 -16.05 7.52
C ILE A 129 3.75 -14.98 8.43
N TRP A 130 3.99 -15.05 9.74
CA TRP A 130 3.42 -14.12 10.72
C TRP A 130 3.90 -12.69 10.48
N GLY A 131 5.18 -12.50 10.19
CA GLY A 131 5.71 -11.19 9.83
C GLY A 131 5.18 -10.69 8.48
N ILE A 132 4.98 -11.56 7.48
CA ILE A 132 4.35 -11.16 6.21
C ILE A 132 2.93 -10.63 6.43
N LEU A 133 2.13 -11.27 7.30
CA LEU A 133 0.79 -10.78 7.64
C LEU A 133 0.83 -9.38 8.26
N ARG A 134 1.83 -9.08 9.11
CA ARG A 134 2.05 -7.74 9.68
C ARG A 134 2.51 -6.73 8.64
N ALA A 135 3.34 -7.15 7.69
CA ALA A 135 3.80 -6.32 6.59
C ALA A 135 2.63 -5.91 5.67
N LEU A 136 1.73 -6.84 5.34
CA LEU A 136 0.57 -6.58 4.49
C LEU A 136 -0.43 -5.62 5.16
N GLU A 137 -0.69 -5.79 6.46
CA GLU A 137 -1.50 -4.82 7.22
C GLU A 137 -0.88 -3.43 7.15
N SER A 138 0.40 -3.33 7.47
CA SER A 138 1.11 -2.05 7.51
C SER A 138 1.17 -1.39 6.13
N PHE A 139 1.36 -2.18 5.07
CA PHE A 139 1.29 -1.71 3.68
C PHE A 139 -0.11 -1.16 3.35
N SER A 140 -1.19 -1.83 3.75
CA SER A 140 -2.56 -1.39 3.47
C SER A 140 -2.89 -0.04 4.13
N GLN A 141 -2.32 0.22 5.30
CA GLN A 141 -2.49 1.49 6.02
C GLN A 141 -1.62 2.62 5.46
N TRP A 142 -0.48 2.28 4.84
CA TRP A 142 0.44 3.27 4.31
C TRP A 142 -0.08 3.95 3.03
N LEU A 143 -1.06 3.32 2.37
CA LEU A 143 -1.71 3.84 1.17
C LEU A 143 -2.74 4.91 1.51
N PHE A 144 -2.89 5.90 0.62
CA PHE A 144 -3.90 6.95 0.73
C PHE A 144 -4.44 7.33 -0.64
N LEU A 145 -5.69 7.79 -0.70
CA LEU A 145 -6.30 8.23 -1.96
C LEU A 145 -5.72 9.57 -2.44
N GLY A 146 -5.27 9.62 -3.69
CA GLY A 146 -4.72 10.82 -4.34
C GLY A 146 -5.75 11.89 -4.74
N VAL A 147 -6.98 11.85 -4.23
CA VAL A 147 -8.11 12.68 -4.70
C VAL A 147 -7.96 14.17 -4.34
N GLU A 148 -6.96 14.56 -3.54
CA GLU A 148 -6.72 15.96 -3.17
C GLU A 148 -5.47 16.60 -3.79
N CYS A 149 -4.92 16.03 -4.86
CA CYS A 149 -3.87 16.74 -5.61
C CYS A 149 -4.40 17.96 -6.39
N CYS A 150 -5.72 18.21 -6.40
CA CYS A 150 -6.28 19.41 -7.04
C CYS A 150 -7.49 19.95 -6.26
N GLY A 151 -7.27 20.90 -5.35
CA GLY A 151 -8.34 21.74 -4.80
C GLY A 151 -8.33 21.96 -3.29
N SER A 152 -7.31 22.62 -2.76
CA SER A 152 -7.51 23.57 -1.66
C SER A 152 -6.42 24.62 -1.76
N THR A 153 -6.77 25.78 -2.33
CA THR A 153 -6.07 27.02 -2.01
C THR A 153 -5.95 27.10 -0.49
N ARG A 154 -4.72 27.15 0.04
CA ARG A 154 -4.51 27.55 1.43
C ARG A 154 -4.95 29.02 1.53
N PRO A 155 -5.94 29.40 2.34
CA PRO A 155 -6.00 30.76 2.83
C PRO A 155 -4.84 30.92 3.83
N LEU A 156 -4.12 32.04 3.71
CA LEU A 156 -3.22 32.56 4.74
C LEU A 156 -3.97 32.75 6.06
#